data_AF-A0A015M0S1-F1
#
_entry.id   AF-A0A015M0S1-F1
#
_cell.length_a   1.000
_cell.length_b   1.000
_cell.length_c   1.000
_cell.angle_alpha   90.00
_cell.angle_beta   90.00
_cell.angle_gamma   90.00
#
_symmetry.space_group_name_H-M   'P 1'
#
loop_
_entity.id
_entity.type
_entity.pdbx_description
1 polymer ?
#
loop_
_entity_poly.entity_id
_entity_poly.type
_entity_poly.pdbx_seq_one_letter_code
_entity_poly.pdbx_strand_id
1 'polypeptide(L)'
;MENILNQNNLQMDNIQKNYTTIPESNFNIVNSKQDRYDEILQRLTDNLAKLSDKIIDNERSIKSPKRSSPYDKSSYEQTKRKYHLRSNKQSRASAEDSDAVPATDEDLDLQDTTTLTDNTTYEGIIEPDSDYTPNTSTFMASSYNPLNIISGMTTRK
;
A
#
# COMPACT_ATOMS: atom_id res chain seq x y z
N MET A 1 6.72 25.31 -67.30
CA MET A 1 7.61 25.67 -66.17
C MET A 1 6.84 26.22 -64.98
N GLU A 2 5.90 27.16 -65.20
CA GLU A 2 5.12 27.80 -64.13
C GLU A 2 4.28 26.84 -63.26
N ASN A 3 3.67 25.81 -63.86
CA ASN A 3 2.87 24.81 -63.12
C ASN A 3 3.73 23.99 -62.14
N ILE A 4 4.93 23.57 -62.56
CA ILE A 4 5.87 22.82 -61.71
C ILE A 4 6.35 23.68 -60.55
N LEU A 5 6.64 24.96 -60.80
CA LEU A 5 7.03 25.91 -59.77
C LEU A 5 5.91 26.10 -58.72
N ASN A 6 4.66 26.23 -59.16
CA ASN A 6 3.52 26.35 -58.26
C ASN A 6 3.28 25.07 -57.44
N GLN A 7 3.46 23.90 -58.03
CA GLN A 7 3.37 22.64 -57.30
C GLN A 7 4.47 22.50 -56.24
N ASN A 8 5.71 22.89 -56.57
CA ASN A 8 6.82 22.87 -55.62
C ASN A 8 6.58 23.84 -54.45
N ASN A 9 6.07 25.05 -54.72
CA ASN A 9 5.73 26.02 -53.66
C ASN A 9 4.64 25.47 -52.73
N LEU A 10 3.59 24.87 -53.28
CA LEU A 10 2.52 24.26 -52.47
C LEU A 10 3.04 23.10 -51.60
N GLN A 11 3.99 22.31 -52.11
CA GLN A 11 4.64 21.27 -51.32
C GLN A 11 5.48 21.86 -50.19
N MET A 12 6.25 22.91 -50.45
CA MET A 12 7.04 23.60 -49.43
C MET A 12 6.16 24.22 -48.34
N ASP A 13 5.04 24.84 -48.70
CA ASP A 13 4.08 25.39 -47.75
C ASP A 13 3.45 24.31 -46.87
N ASN A 14 3.12 23.15 -47.45
CA ASN A 14 2.61 22.01 -46.69
C ASN A 14 3.65 21.43 -45.73
N ILE A 15 4.91 21.32 -46.16
CA ILE A 15 6.01 20.88 -45.30
C ILE A 15 6.20 21.86 -44.15
N GLN A 16 6.25 23.16 -44.44
CA GLN A 16 6.40 24.22 -43.45
C GLN A 16 5.28 24.13 -42.39
N LYS A 17 4.03 24.04 -42.84
CA LYS A 17 2.85 23.92 -41.96
C LYS A 17 2.90 22.67 -41.09
N ASN A 18 3.28 21.53 -41.65
CA ASN A 18 3.41 20.28 -40.89
C ASN A 18 4.54 20.39 -39.85
N TYR A 19 5.64 21.04 -40.19
CA TYR A 19 6.79 21.21 -39.30
C TYR A 19 6.49 22.15 -38.13
N THR A 20 5.61 23.12 -38.29
CA THR A 20 5.23 24.03 -37.20
C THR A 20 4.06 23.47 -36.38
N THR A 21 2.99 23.02 -37.03
CA THR A 21 1.74 22.68 -36.34
C THR A 21 1.82 21.36 -35.59
N ILE A 22 2.48 20.33 -36.13
CA ILE A 22 2.53 19.00 -35.49
C ILE A 22 3.34 19.03 -34.19
N PRO A 23 4.56 19.62 -34.16
CA PRO A 23 5.31 19.71 -32.92
C PRO A 23 4.62 20.58 -31.87
N GLU A 24 4.02 21.71 -32.26
CA GLU A 24 3.26 22.56 -31.34
C GLU A 24 2.06 21.81 -30.73
N SER A 25 1.27 21.10 -31.54
CA SER A 25 0.14 20.33 -31.03
C SER A 25 0.59 19.20 -30.10
N ASN A 26 1.66 18.49 -30.48
CA ASN A 26 2.19 17.39 -29.68
C ASN A 26 2.79 17.90 -28.36
N PHE A 27 3.51 19.01 -28.40
CA PHE A 27 4.07 19.65 -27.21
C PHE A 27 2.97 20.06 -26.24
N ASN A 28 1.91 20.70 -26.74
CA ASN A 28 0.76 21.07 -25.91
C ASN A 28 0.08 19.85 -25.28
N ILE A 29 -0.11 18.76 -26.05
CA ILE A 29 -0.68 17.51 -25.54
C ILE A 29 0.20 16.90 -24.45
N VAL A 30 1.52 16.88 -24.64
CA VAL A 30 2.48 16.35 -23.66
C VAL A 30 2.44 17.18 -22.38
N ASN A 31 2.49 18.51 -22.49
CA ASN A 31 2.42 19.39 -21.32
C ASN A 31 1.12 19.22 -20.55
N SER A 32 -0.03 19.19 -21.23
CA SER A 32 -1.32 18.96 -20.58
C SER A 32 -1.39 17.60 -19.88
N LYS A 33 -0.75 16.55 -20.44
CA LYS A 33 -0.66 15.25 -19.75
C LYS A 33 0.25 15.32 -18.52
N GLN A 34 1.37 16.02 -18.63
CA GLN A 34 2.30 16.22 -17.53
C GLN A 34 1.64 16.95 -16.36
N ASP A 35 0.95 18.06 -16.61
CA ASP A 35 0.21 18.81 -15.59
C ASP A 35 -0.79 17.93 -14.84
N ARG A 36 -1.48 17.04 -15.56
CA ARG A 36 -2.42 16.09 -14.95
C ARG A 36 -1.73 15.03 -14.10
N TYR A 37 -0.55 14.55 -14.50
CA TYR A 37 0.22 13.62 -13.68
C TYR A 37 0.72 14.29 -12.40
N ASP A 38 1.18 15.53 -12.49
CA ASP A 38 1.60 16.31 -11.33
C ASP A 38 0.43 16.53 -10.35
N GLU A 39 -0.77 16.84 -10.86
CA GLU A 39 -1.99 16.95 -10.04
C GLU A 39 -2.32 15.63 -9.31
N ILE A 40 -2.23 14.50 -10.01
CA ILE A 40 -2.48 13.17 -9.42
C ILE A 40 -1.46 12.88 -8.31
N LEU A 41 -0.18 13.13 -8.57
CA LEU A 41 0.89 12.92 -7.60
C LEU A 41 0.71 13.79 -6.36
N GLN A 42 0.32 15.05 -6.54
CA GLN A 42 0.02 15.95 -5.43
C GLN A 42 -1.14 15.41 -4.58
N ARG A 43 -2.26 15.02 -5.21
CA ARG A 43 -3.42 14.47 -4.50
C ARG A 43 -3.10 13.19 -3.74
N LEU A 44 -2.29 12.30 -4.32
CA LEU A 44 -1.84 11.08 -3.65
C LEU A 44 -0.95 11.41 -2.44
N THR A 45 -0.03 12.37 -2.59
CA THR A 45 0.85 12.84 -1.53
C THR A 45 0.05 13.43 -0.36
N ASP A 46 -0.93 14.28 -0.66
CA ASP A 46 -1.80 14.89 0.35
C ASP A 46 -2.65 13.83 1.08
N ASN A 47 -3.17 12.84 0.36
CA ASN A 47 -3.93 11.76 0.95
C ASN A 47 -3.08 10.88 1.86
N LEU A 48 -1.84 10.59 1.44
CA LEU A 48 -0.90 9.83 2.26
C LEU A 48 -0.57 10.59 3.54
N ALA A 49 -0.27 11.88 3.46
CA ALA A 49 -0.01 12.73 4.62
C ALA A 49 -1.18 12.72 5.62
N LYS A 50 -2.42 12.91 5.14
CA LYS A 50 -3.63 12.86 5.98
C LYS A 50 -3.84 11.50 6.65
N LEU A 51 -3.56 10.41 5.94
CA LEU A 51 -3.65 9.05 6.50
C LEU A 51 -2.57 8.81 7.56
N SER A 52 -1.34 9.26 7.31
CA SER A 52 -0.24 9.19 8.27
C SER A 52 -0.56 9.94 9.56
N ASP A 53 -1.10 11.15 9.47
CA ASP A 53 -1.52 11.93 10.64
C ASP A 53 -2.61 11.20 11.45
N LYS A 54 -3.62 10.64 10.76
CA LYS A 54 -4.70 9.89 11.40
C LYS A 54 -4.20 8.62 12.12
N ILE A 55 -3.20 7.94 11.57
CA ILE A 55 -2.59 6.76 12.22
C ILE A 55 -1.83 7.19 13.48
N ILE A 56 -1.05 8.27 13.41
CA ILE A 56 -0.29 8.80 14.55
C ILE A 56 -1.22 9.22 15.70
N ASP A 57 -2.34 9.88 15.38
CA ASP A 57 -3.33 10.30 16.37
C ASP A 57 -4.01 9.09 17.05
N ASN A 58 -4.31 8.03 16.28
CA ASN A 58 -4.88 6.80 16.83
C ASN A 58 -3.89 6.05 17.73
N GLU A 59 -2.62 5.92 17.35
CA GLU A 59 -1.60 5.24 18.16
C GLU A 59 -1.31 5.97 19.48
N ARG A 60 -1.36 7.30 19.51
CA ARG A 60 -1.11 8.08 20.73
C ARG A 60 -2.29 8.09 21.70
N SER A 61 -3.50 7.75 21.26
CA SER A 61 -4.73 7.99 22.02
C SER A 61 -5.15 6.91 23.03
N ILE A 62 -4.48 5.75 23.11
CA ILE A 62 -4.90 4.64 23.98
C ILE A 62 -3.88 4.37 25.08
N LYS A 63 -3.51 5.40 25.85
CA LYS A 63 -3.16 5.16 27.25
C LYS A 63 -4.47 5.15 28.02
N SER A 64 -5.08 3.97 28.13
CA SER A 64 -6.20 3.79 29.04
C SER A 64 -5.80 4.35 30.41
N PRO A 65 -6.60 5.25 31.02
CA PRO A 65 -6.30 5.71 32.36
C PRO A 65 -6.23 4.46 33.22
N LYS A 66 -5.10 4.22 33.88
CA LYS A 66 -4.92 3.09 34.79
C LYS A 66 -6.12 3.12 35.73
N ARG A 67 -7.07 2.19 35.53
CA ARG A 67 -8.22 2.03 36.42
C ARG A 67 -7.59 1.79 37.79
N SER A 68 -7.81 2.70 38.75
CA SER A 68 -7.35 2.47 40.12
C SER A 68 -7.90 1.11 40.53
N SER A 69 -7.03 0.21 40.95
CA SER A 69 -7.46 -1.14 41.28
C SER A 69 -8.48 -1.03 42.44
N PRO A 70 -9.53 -1.86 42.49
CA PRO A 70 -10.47 -1.87 43.63
C PRO A 70 -9.78 -2.07 44.99
N TYR A 71 -8.54 -2.57 44.99
CA TYR A 71 -7.70 -2.78 46.15
C TYR A 71 -6.74 -1.63 46.49
N ASP A 72 -6.65 -0.57 45.67
CA ASP A 72 -5.84 0.62 45.99
C ASP A 72 -6.37 1.36 47.23
N LYS A 73 -7.62 1.07 47.63
CA LYS A 73 -8.19 1.45 48.93
C LYS A 73 -8.58 0.21 49.73
N SER A 74 -7.68 -0.76 49.85
CA SER A 74 -7.99 -1.97 50.59
C SER A 74 -8.24 -1.65 52.07
N SER A 75 -9.28 -2.28 52.62
CA SER A 75 -9.58 -2.37 54.06
C SER A 75 -8.33 -2.61 54.94
N TYR A 76 -7.29 -3.22 54.36
CA TYR A 76 -5.98 -3.40 54.98
C TYR A 76 -5.32 -2.08 55.41
N GLU A 77 -5.24 -1.06 54.55
CA GLU A 77 -4.65 0.24 54.92
C GLU A 77 -5.53 0.99 55.95
N GLN A 78 -6.85 0.83 55.87
CA GLN A 78 -7.79 1.43 56.82
C GLN A 78 -7.68 0.77 58.21
N THR A 79 -7.54 -0.55 58.25
CA THR A 79 -7.32 -1.36 59.45
C THR A 79 -5.95 -1.04 60.06
N LYS A 80 -4.91 -0.94 59.23
CA LYS A 80 -3.55 -0.59 59.66
C LYS A 80 -3.49 0.80 60.29
N ARG A 81 -4.20 1.79 59.74
CA ARG A 81 -4.37 3.11 60.38
C ARG A 81 -5.17 3.04 61.68
N LYS A 82 -6.30 2.31 61.70
CA LYS A 82 -7.15 2.17 62.90
C LYS A 82 -6.40 1.56 64.08
N TYR A 83 -5.50 0.61 63.82
CA TYR A 83 -4.72 -0.10 64.85
C TYR A 83 -3.25 0.37 64.96
N HIS A 84 -2.88 1.48 64.30
CA HIS A 84 -1.51 2.04 64.32
C HIS A 84 -0.39 1.03 64.01
N LEU A 85 -0.67 0.04 63.18
CA LEU A 85 0.29 -1.02 62.84
C LEU A 85 1.38 -0.43 61.92
N ARG A 86 2.58 -0.23 62.44
CA ARG A 86 3.74 0.23 61.65
C ARG A 86 4.17 -0.87 60.68
N SER A 87 4.44 -0.51 59.42
CA SER A 87 5.09 -1.42 58.47
C SER A 87 6.50 -1.74 58.96
N ASN A 88 6.80 -3.02 59.17
CA ASN A 88 8.17 -3.46 59.43
C ASN A 88 8.98 -3.34 58.13
N LYS A 89 9.76 -2.25 57.98
CA LYS A 89 10.81 -2.18 56.96
C LYS A 89 12.05 -2.89 57.50
N GLN A 90 12.02 -4.22 57.53
CA GLN A 90 13.28 -4.96 57.57
C GLN A 90 13.93 -4.82 56.19
N SER A 91 14.98 -3.99 56.13
CA SER A 91 15.99 -4.10 55.08
C SER A 91 16.55 -5.52 55.18
N ARG A 92 16.18 -6.40 54.25
CA ARG A 92 16.84 -7.69 54.10
C ARG A 92 18.25 -7.42 53.58
N ALA A 93 19.19 -7.27 54.51
CA ALA A 93 20.58 -7.62 54.30
C ALA A 93 20.74 -9.08 54.74
N SER A 94 21.03 -9.95 53.79
CA SER A 94 21.60 -11.33 53.85
C SER A 94 21.34 -11.93 52.45
N ALA A 95 22.33 -12.09 51.57
CA ALA A 95 23.41 -13.07 51.61
C ALA A 95 22.90 -14.52 51.53
N GLU A 96 22.45 -14.93 50.33
CA GLU A 96 22.48 -16.33 49.92
C GLU A 96 23.08 -16.39 48.51
N ASP A 97 24.37 -16.73 48.52
CA ASP A 97 25.14 -17.40 47.49
C ASP A 97 24.39 -18.63 46.95
N SER A 98 24.09 -18.64 45.65
CA SER A 98 23.89 -19.89 44.89
C SER A 98 23.98 -19.57 43.40
N ASP A 99 25.20 -19.72 42.87
CA ASP A 99 25.43 -20.03 41.46
C ASP A 99 24.79 -21.38 41.13
N ALA A 100 23.81 -21.39 40.24
CA ALA A 100 23.36 -22.60 39.55
C ALA A 100 22.75 -22.22 38.20
N VAL A 101 23.61 -22.12 37.18
CA VAL A 101 23.20 -22.21 35.78
C VAL A 101 23.20 -23.70 35.42
N PRO A 102 22.07 -24.32 35.05
CA PRO A 102 22.15 -25.59 34.35
C PRO A 102 22.49 -25.30 32.89
N ALA A 103 23.67 -25.77 32.48
CA ALA A 103 23.99 -25.95 31.07
C ALA A 103 23.17 -27.12 30.52
N THR A 104 22.45 -26.88 29.43
CA THR A 104 22.01 -27.93 28.51
C THR A 104 22.15 -27.38 27.10
N ASP A 105 23.35 -27.58 26.57
CA ASP A 105 23.56 -27.77 25.14
C ASP A 105 22.95 -29.13 24.79
N GLU A 106 21.91 -29.19 23.95
CA GLU A 106 21.63 -30.32 23.05
C GLU A 106 20.50 -29.92 22.08
N ASP A 107 20.89 -29.72 20.82
CA ASP A 107 20.21 -30.12 19.58
C ASP A 107 18.69 -29.84 19.40
N LEU A 108 18.38 -28.78 18.64
CA LEU A 108 17.10 -28.64 17.95
C LEU A 108 17.33 -28.28 16.48
N ASP A 109 17.76 -29.27 15.71
CA ASP A 109 17.58 -29.30 14.26
C ASP A 109 16.08 -29.45 13.92
N LEU A 110 15.31 -28.35 13.94
CA LEU A 110 14.00 -28.29 13.28
C LEU A 110 14.16 -27.66 11.90
N GLN A 111 14.32 -28.52 10.88
CA GLN A 111 14.09 -28.11 9.49
C GLN A 111 12.60 -27.80 9.31
N ASP A 112 12.30 -26.56 9.00
CA ASP A 112 10.95 -26.07 8.77
C ASP A 112 10.47 -26.52 7.38
N THR A 113 10.03 -27.78 7.26
CA THR A 113 9.35 -28.28 6.05
C THR A 113 7.87 -27.93 6.11
N THR A 114 7.54 -26.64 6.06
CA THR A 114 6.17 -26.18 5.85
C THR A 114 6.05 -25.59 4.45
N THR A 115 5.82 -26.47 3.48
CA THR A 115 5.27 -26.08 2.18
C THR A 115 3.87 -25.53 2.39
N LEU A 116 3.74 -24.21 2.52
CA LEU A 116 2.46 -23.50 2.41
C LEU A 116 1.96 -23.61 0.96
N THR A 117 1.13 -24.61 0.70
CA THR A 117 0.39 -24.74 -0.57
C THR A 117 -0.93 -23.98 -0.44
N ASP A 118 -1.03 -22.78 -1.02
CA ASP A 118 -2.24 -21.94 -1.02
C ASP A 118 -3.32 -22.43 -2.01
N ASN A 119 -3.73 -23.69 -1.89
CA ASN A 119 -4.85 -24.21 -2.66
C ASN A 119 -6.13 -24.16 -1.81
N THR A 120 -6.55 -22.96 -1.40
CA THR A 120 -7.91 -22.73 -0.91
C THR A 120 -8.81 -22.35 -2.08
N THR A 121 -9.48 -23.32 -2.70
CA THR A 121 -10.65 -23.04 -3.52
C THR A 121 -11.74 -22.52 -2.57
N TYR A 122 -12.03 -21.23 -2.61
CA TYR A 122 -13.12 -20.62 -1.87
C TYR A 122 -14.45 -21.11 -2.44
N GLU A 123 -15.04 -22.14 -1.84
CA GLU A 123 -16.48 -22.40 -2.01
C GLU A 123 -17.24 -21.39 -1.15
N GLY A 124 -17.60 -20.29 -1.80
CA GLY A 124 -18.32 -19.18 -1.20
C GLY A 124 -19.67 -19.62 -0.67
N ILE A 125 -19.87 -19.34 0.62
CA ILE A 125 -21.14 -19.32 1.34
C ILE A 125 -21.92 -18.07 0.88
N ILE A 126 -22.25 -18.00 -0.41
CA ILE A 126 -23.10 -16.93 -0.96
C ILE A 126 -24.36 -17.62 -1.47
N GLU A 127 -25.46 -17.46 -0.73
CA GLU A 127 -26.78 -17.82 -1.22
C GLU A 127 -27.06 -17.02 -2.51
N PRO A 128 -27.59 -17.65 -3.57
CA PRO A 128 -27.91 -16.94 -4.79
C PRO A 128 -29.14 -16.05 -4.55
N ASP A 129 -28.91 -14.76 -4.31
CA ASP A 129 -29.94 -13.75 -4.51
C ASP A 129 -30.44 -13.87 -5.96
N SER A 130 -31.74 -14.08 -6.12
CA SER A 130 -32.39 -14.58 -7.34
C SER A 130 -32.34 -13.69 -8.58
N ASP A 131 -31.61 -12.57 -8.53
CA ASP A 131 -31.55 -11.58 -9.61
C ASP A 131 -30.12 -11.30 -10.12
N TYR A 132 -29.11 -12.07 -9.67
CA TYR A 132 -27.76 -11.93 -10.22
C TYR A 132 -27.65 -12.61 -11.59
N THR A 133 -27.71 -11.81 -12.66
CA THR A 133 -27.28 -12.24 -13.99
C THR A 133 -25.75 -12.17 -14.05
N PRO A 134 -25.03 -13.30 -14.20
CA PRO A 134 -23.61 -13.24 -14.49
C PRO A 134 -23.44 -12.62 -15.87
N ASN A 135 -23.00 -11.36 -15.92
CA ASN A 135 -22.45 -10.80 -17.14
C ASN A 135 -21.17 -11.60 -17.42
N THR A 136 -21.30 -12.64 -18.25
CA THR A 136 -20.17 -13.29 -18.92
C THR A 136 -19.62 -12.30 -19.94
N SER A 137 -18.97 -11.26 -19.43
CA SER A 137 -17.92 -10.56 -20.14
C SER A 137 -16.78 -11.57 -20.27
N THR A 138 -16.93 -12.47 -21.24
CA THR A 138 -15.86 -13.30 -21.79
C THR A 138 -14.67 -12.38 -21.95
N PHE A 139 -13.66 -12.59 -21.13
CA PHE A 139 -12.37 -11.91 -21.24
C PHE A 139 -11.76 -12.40 -22.55
N MET A 140 -12.19 -11.82 -23.67
CA MET A 140 -11.59 -12.00 -24.97
C MET A 140 -10.23 -11.32 -24.88
N ALA A 141 -9.24 -12.06 -24.39
CA ALA A 141 -7.84 -11.72 -24.60
C ALA A 141 -7.63 -11.70 -26.12
N SER A 142 -7.81 -10.54 -26.74
CA SER A 142 -7.32 -10.31 -28.10
C SER A 142 -5.82 -10.43 -28.01
N SER A 143 -5.30 -11.60 -28.39
CA SER A 143 -3.89 -11.82 -28.61
C SER A 143 -3.46 -10.85 -29.71
N TYR A 144 -2.75 -9.79 -29.32
CA TYR A 144 -2.11 -8.89 -30.27
C TYR A 144 -1.06 -9.68 -31.04
N ASN A 145 -1.37 -10.07 -32.28
CA ASN A 145 -0.38 -10.62 -33.19
C ASN A 145 0.50 -9.48 -33.71
N PRO A 146 1.80 -9.40 -33.32
CA PRO A 146 2.67 -8.31 -33.74
C PRO A 146 2.92 -8.29 -35.26
N LEU A 147 2.61 -9.36 -35.99
CA LEU A 147 2.73 -9.42 -37.45
C LEU A 147 1.68 -8.58 -38.19
N ASN A 148 0.59 -8.17 -37.52
CA ASN A 148 -0.47 -7.37 -38.15
C ASN A 148 -0.12 -5.88 -38.30
N ILE A 149 0.99 -5.41 -37.72
CA ILE A 149 1.42 -4.00 -37.80
C ILE A 149 2.07 -3.70 -39.16
N ILE A 150 2.61 -4.71 -39.84
CA ILE A 150 3.42 -4.53 -41.06
C ILE A 150 2.56 -4.60 -42.34
N SER A 151 1.35 -5.16 -42.26
CA SER A 151 0.47 -5.38 -43.43
C SER A 151 -0.06 -4.08 -44.06
N GLY A 152 -0.05 -2.96 -43.33
CA GLY A 152 -0.52 -1.65 -43.82
C GLY A 152 0.51 -0.82 -44.59
N MET A 153 1.78 -1.25 -44.67
CA MET A 153 2.86 -0.45 -45.25
C MET A 153 3.28 -0.86 -46.67
N THR A 154 2.72 -1.93 -47.24
CA THR A 154 3.07 -2.38 -48.59
C THR A 154 1.86 -2.48 -49.50
N THR A 155 1.40 -1.33 -50.02
CA THR A 155 0.71 -1.27 -51.32
C THR A 155 0.81 0.14 -51.88
N ARG A 156 1.86 0.43 -52.66
CA ARG A 156 1.81 1.33 -53.84
C ARG A 156 2.92 0.95 -54.83
N LYS A 157 2.55 0.23 -55.89
CA LYS A 157 3.12 0.36 -57.23
C LYS A 157 1.96 0.34 -58.21
#